data_AF-A0AB36I3A6-F1
#
_entry.id   AF-A0AB36I3A6-F1
#
_cell.length_a   1.000
_cell.length_b   1.000
_cell.length_c   1.000
_cell.angle_alpha   90.00
_cell.angle_beta   90.00
_cell.angle_gamma   90.00
#
_symmetry.space_group_name_H-M   'P 1'
#
loop_
_entity.id
_entity.type
_entity.pdbx_description
1 polymer ?
#
loop_
_entity_poly.entity_id
_entity_poly.type
_entity_poly.pdbx_seq_one_letter_code
_entity_poly.pdbx_strand_id
1 'polypeptide(L)'
;MEKKITGVNIMQKVNGEIGVILEKSWDMGILWNKVGSYETIAELSQLIEEWYPWSVDEAELKELTEEFLENQYIDVDGEEIELIQRVGENQVYVKYRNYSAIDECDCLIYDKSKKNYLLGFSNTGWARIDGAIDLETGTVGYYNDQENIYTPVGYLHDDDLDMLNGIIQDFDLSIDYECSVKREKELVP
;
A
#
# COMPACT_ATOMS: atom_id res chain seq x y z
N MET A 1 -10.64 -17.99 -18.09
CA MET A 1 -9.33 -17.95 -18.76
C MET A 1 -8.44 -17.15 -17.83
N GLU A 2 -7.75 -17.84 -16.95
CA GLU A 2 -6.87 -17.23 -15.95
C GLU A 2 -5.64 -16.70 -16.69
N LYS A 3 -5.45 -15.37 -16.66
CA LYS A 3 -4.18 -14.78 -17.09
C LYS A 3 -3.13 -15.12 -16.03
N LYS A 4 -2.45 -16.25 -16.22
CA LYS A 4 -1.15 -16.49 -15.57
C LYS A 4 -0.16 -15.48 -16.14
N ILE A 5 0.04 -14.39 -15.43
CA ILE A 5 1.21 -13.53 -15.62
C ILE A 5 2.39 -14.28 -15.03
N THR A 6 3.07 -15.06 -15.88
CA THR A 6 4.33 -15.71 -15.52
C THR A 6 5.39 -14.64 -15.33
N GLY A 7 5.96 -14.58 -14.13
CA GLY A 7 6.87 -13.53 -13.71
C GLY A 7 8.18 -13.40 -14.51
N VAL A 8 8.73 -12.20 -14.32
CA VAL A 8 10.11 -11.72 -14.52
C VAL A 8 10.49 -11.23 -15.92
N ASN A 9 10.91 -9.95 -15.95
CA ASN A 9 11.26 -9.04 -17.07
C ASN A 9 10.02 -8.41 -17.72
N ILE A 10 9.55 -7.22 -17.36
CA ILE A 10 10.27 -5.94 -17.33
C ILE A 10 9.59 -5.03 -16.27
N MET A 11 9.89 -5.18 -14.98
CA MET A 11 9.92 -3.99 -14.12
C MET A 11 11.29 -3.37 -14.35
N GLN A 12 11.36 -2.45 -15.31
CA GLN A 12 12.46 -1.51 -15.37
C GLN A 12 12.53 -0.91 -13.97
N LYS A 13 13.58 -1.19 -13.19
CA LYS A 13 13.63 -0.97 -11.73
C LYS A 13 12.99 0.37 -11.36
N VAL A 14 11.71 0.33 -10.97
CA VAL A 14 10.94 1.52 -10.67
C VAL A 14 11.37 1.90 -9.28
N ASN A 15 12.00 3.07 -9.15
CA ASN A 15 12.59 3.50 -7.90
C ASN A 15 11.68 4.49 -7.19
N GLY A 16 11.76 4.53 -5.87
CA GLY A 16 10.93 5.39 -5.04
C GLY A 16 9.59 4.74 -4.71
N GLU A 17 8.65 5.56 -4.28
CA GLU A 17 7.36 5.11 -3.73
C GLU A 17 6.50 4.33 -4.74
N ILE A 18 6.58 4.64 -6.04
CA ILE A 18 5.89 3.86 -7.09
C ILE A 18 6.32 2.38 -7.03
N GLY A 19 7.62 2.13 -6.85
CA GLY A 19 8.16 0.77 -6.75
C GLY A 19 7.65 0.05 -5.51
N VAL A 20 7.61 0.76 -4.37
CA VAL A 20 7.11 0.24 -3.09
C VAL A 20 5.63 -0.12 -3.18
N ILE A 21 4.78 0.78 -3.69
CA ILE A 21 3.34 0.55 -3.85
C ILE A 21 3.08 -0.67 -4.73
N LEU A 22 3.78 -0.77 -5.88
CA LEU A 22 3.63 -1.90 -6.79
C LEU A 22 4.12 -3.20 -6.14
N GLU A 23 5.23 -3.19 -5.41
CA GLU A 23 5.71 -4.38 -4.70
C GLU A 23 4.72 -4.83 -3.62
N LYS A 24 4.23 -3.92 -2.78
CA LYS A 24 3.22 -4.23 -1.76
C LYS A 24 1.96 -4.83 -2.38
N SER A 25 1.43 -4.17 -3.42
CA SER A 25 0.19 -4.58 -4.10
C SER A 25 0.25 -6.01 -4.65
N TRP A 26 1.41 -6.40 -5.18
CA TRP A 26 1.61 -7.76 -5.74
C TRP A 26 2.13 -8.79 -4.72
N ASP A 27 2.56 -8.38 -3.53
CA ASP A 27 2.95 -9.29 -2.44
C ASP A 27 1.73 -9.67 -1.59
N MET A 28 1.15 -8.72 -0.86
CA MET A 28 0.02 -8.95 0.05
C MET A 28 -1.10 -7.91 -0.04
N GLY A 29 -0.86 -6.78 -0.72
CA GLY A 29 -1.75 -5.63 -0.80
C GLY A 29 -1.12 -4.38 -0.19
N ILE A 30 -1.58 -3.20 -0.59
CA ILE A 30 -0.95 -1.92 -0.22
C ILE A 30 -1.04 -1.56 1.27
N LEU A 31 -1.98 -2.19 1.99
CA LEU A 31 -2.14 -2.05 3.45
C LEU A 31 -1.18 -2.91 4.27
N TRP A 32 -0.43 -3.80 3.63
CA TRP A 32 0.43 -4.74 4.31
C TRP A 32 1.88 -4.31 4.26
N ASN A 33 2.49 -4.20 5.43
CA ASN A 33 3.91 -3.91 5.56
C ASN A 33 4.62 -5.14 6.13
N LYS A 34 5.62 -5.63 5.40
CA LYS A 34 6.56 -6.61 5.93
C LYS A 34 7.45 -5.93 6.96
N VAL A 35 7.37 -6.37 8.21
CA VAL A 35 8.11 -5.74 9.31
C VAL A 35 9.35 -6.52 9.71
N GLY A 36 9.43 -7.80 9.37
CA GLY A 36 10.63 -8.59 9.63
C GLY A 36 10.49 -10.07 9.36
N SER A 37 11.52 -10.80 9.79
CA SER A 37 11.54 -12.25 9.86
C SER A 37 12.30 -12.70 11.10
N TYR A 38 11.95 -13.85 11.66
CA TYR A 38 12.58 -14.38 12.86
C TYR A 38 13.13 -15.80 12.66
N GLU A 39 14.17 -16.16 13.40
CA GLU A 39 14.68 -17.53 13.50
C GLU A 39 14.49 -18.08 14.93
N THR A 40 14.33 -17.18 15.90
CA THR A 40 14.18 -17.50 17.32
C THR A 40 12.92 -16.88 17.93
N ILE A 41 12.45 -17.44 19.05
CA ILE A 41 11.32 -16.89 19.81
C ILE A 41 11.64 -15.49 20.35
N ALA A 42 12.91 -15.22 20.70
CA ALA A 42 13.33 -13.90 21.18
C ALA A 42 13.20 -12.83 20.09
N GLU A 43 13.61 -13.13 18.86
CA GLU A 43 13.44 -12.23 17.71
C GLU A 43 11.96 -12.02 17.37
N LEU A 44 11.14 -13.07 17.46
CA LEU A 44 9.69 -12.93 17.30
C LEU A 44 9.10 -12.01 18.38
N SER A 45 9.47 -12.21 19.64
CA SER A 45 9.00 -11.37 20.75
C SER A 45 9.36 -9.91 20.53
N GLN A 46 10.58 -9.65 20.05
CA GLN A 46 11.02 -8.30 19.72
C GLN A 46 10.20 -7.67 18.58
N LEU A 47 9.90 -8.43 17.52
CA LEU A 47 9.04 -7.95 16.43
C LEU A 47 7.62 -7.64 16.92
N ILE A 48 7.06 -8.45 17.82
CA ILE A 48 5.75 -8.18 18.42
C ILE A 48 5.83 -6.91 19.27
N GLU A 49 6.81 -6.78 20.16
CA GLU A 49 6.99 -5.60 21.02
C GLU A 49 7.15 -4.30 20.21
N GLU A 50 7.89 -4.34 19.09
CA GLU A 50 8.13 -3.18 18.25
C GLU A 50 6.88 -2.70 17.51
N TRP A 51 6.01 -3.62 17.09
CA TRP A 51 4.89 -3.32 16.20
C TRP A 51 3.52 -3.39 16.88
N TYR A 52 3.44 -3.89 18.11
CA TYR A 52 2.23 -3.82 18.89
C TYR A 52 2.02 -2.37 19.37
N PRO A 53 0.82 -1.79 19.19
CA PRO A 53 0.62 -0.35 19.37
C PRO A 53 0.68 0.12 20.82
N TRP A 54 0.70 -0.80 21.79
CA TRP A 54 0.73 -0.49 23.21
C TRP A 54 2.00 -1.03 23.87
N SER A 55 2.47 -0.31 24.88
CA SER A 55 3.52 -0.80 25.75
C SER A 55 2.98 -2.01 26.53
N VAL A 56 3.64 -3.14 26.37
CA VAL A 56 3.36 -4.39 27.09
C VAL A 56 4.51 -4.70 28.06
N ASP A 57 4.21 -5.36 29.17
CA ASP A 57 5.26 -5.86 30.06
C ASP A 57 5.78 -7.24 29.62
N GLU A 58 6.83 -7.75 30.29
CA GLU A 58 7.47 -9.02 29.93
C GLU A 58 6.51 -10.23 30.00
N ALA A 59 5.56 -10.21 30.94
CA ALA A 59 4.61 -11.32 31.09
C ALA A 59 3.56 -11.29 29.97
N GLU A 60 3.01 -10.12 29.68
CA GLU A 60 2.07 -9.90 28.58
C GLU A 60 2.71 -10.17 27.21
N LEU A 61 3.94 -9.71 26.98
CA LEU A 61 4.66 -9.97 25.74
C LEU A 61 4.87 -11.46 25.50
N LYS A 62 5.15 -12.22 26.56
CA LYS A 62 5.28 -13.67 26.48
C LYS A 62 3.95 -14.32 26.09
N GLU A 63 2.85 -13.92 26.70
CA GLU A 63 1.51 -14.42 26.36
C GLU A 63 1.14 -14.12 24.90
N LEU A 64 1.37 -12.88 24.44
CA LEU A 64 1.15 -12.49 23.04
C LEU A 64 2.03 -13.28 22.06
N THR A 65 3.29 -13.55 22.42
CA THR A 65 4.20 -14.35 21.59
C THR A 65 3.72 -15.80 21.48
N GLU A 66 3.25 -16.38 22.58
CA GLU A 66 2.67 -17.72 22.59
C GLU A 66 1.39 -17.78 21.75
N GLU A 67 0.50 -16.78 21.90
CA GLU A 67 -0.72 -16.64 21.10
C GLU A 67 -0.41 -16.51 19.60
N PHE A 68 0.55 -15.66 19.23
CA PHE A 68 0.96 -15.49 17.84
C PHE A 68 1.49 -16.79 17.24
N LEU A 69 2.24 -17.59 18.01
CA LEU A 69 2.75 -18.89 17.53
C LEU A 69 1.63 -19.90 17.30
N GLU A 70 0.59 -19.89 18.13
CA GLU A 70 -0.57 -20.77 18.01
C GLU A 70 -1.52 -20.33 16.88
N ASN A 71 -1.96 -19.08 16.91
CA ASN A 71 -2.95 -18.52 16.01
C ASN A 71 -2.36 -18.08 14.67
N GLN A 72 -1.05 -17.85 14.61
CA GLN A 72 -0.32 -17.28 13.47
C GLN A 72 -0.66 -15.81 13.18
N TYR A 73 -1.39 -15.16 14.08
CA TYR A 73 -1.71 -13.75 14.02
C TYR A 73 -2.08 -13.22 15.42
N ILE A 74 -2.07 -11.90 15.56
CA ILE A 74 -2.65 -11.14 16.67
C ILE A 74 -3.63 -10.12 16.07
N ASP A 75 -4.91 -10.23 16.45
CA ASP A 75 -5.91 -9.20 16.16
C ASP A 75 -5.65 -7.98 17.05
N VAL A 76 -5.51 -6.81 16.45
CA VAL A 76 -5.13 -5.60 17.15
C VAL A 76 -6.34 -4.68 17.24
N ASP A 77 -6.83 -4.46 18.46
CA ASP A 77 -7.87 -3.47 18.77
C ASP A 77 -7.33 -2.02 18.77
N GLY A 78 -6.52 -1.68 17.76
CA GLY A 78 -5.86 -0.39 17.61
C GLY A 78 -6.53 0.50 16.57
N GLU A 79 -6.18 1.79 16.59
CA GLU A 79 -6.65 2.74 15.57
C GLU A 79 -5.91 2.52 14.25
N GLU A 80 -4.60 2.38 14.21
CA GLU A 80 -3.87 2.31 12.92
C GLU A 80 -3.70 0.87 12.42
N ILE A 81 -3.36 -0.04 13.32
CA ILE A 81 -3.06 -1.44 13.00
C ILE A 81 -4.32 -2.28 13.22
N GLU A 82 -4.65 -3.11 12.23
CA GLU A 82 -5.73 -4.10 12.30
C GLU A 82 -5.21 -5.46 12.77
N LEU A 83 -4.05 -5.88 12.27
CA LEU A 83 -3.61 -7.28 12.40
C LEU A 83 -2.08 -7.37 12.30
N ILE A 84 -1.45 -8.17 13.16
CA ILE A 84 -0.07 -8.62 12.97
C ILE A 84 -0.14 -10.10 12.59
N GLN A 85 0.43 -10.50 11.46
CA GLN A 85 0.26 -11.84 10.91
C GLN A 85 1.58 -12.49 10.51
N ARG A 86 1.69 -13.80 10.72
CA ARG A 86 2.75 -14.63 10.16
C ARG A 86 2.42 -15.03 8.73
N VAL A 87 3.39 -14.88 7.85
CA VAL A 87 3.31 -15.26 6.44
C VAL A 87 4.46 -16.21 6.12
N GLY A 88 4.15 -17.32 5.46
CA GLY A 88 5.11 -18.40 5.25
C GLY A 88 5.57 -19.00 6.58
N GLU A 89 6.86 -19.37 6.66
CA GLU A 89 7.42 -20.04 7.83
C GLU A 89 7.73 -19.06 8.97
N ASN A 90 8.19 -17.86 8.66
CA ASN A 90 8.80 -16.98 9.66
C ASN A 90 8.75 -15.48 9.36
N GLN A 91 7.95 -15.04 8.38
CA GLN A 91 7.85 -13.61 8.05
C GLN A 91 6.71 -12.99 8.82
N VAL A 92 6.91 -11.78 9.32
CA VAL A 92 5.89 -11.03 10.07
C VAL A 92 5.48 -9.82 9.26
N TYR A 93 4.17 -9.66 9.13
CA TYR A 93 3.54 -8.57 8.42
C TYR A 93 2.56 -7.86 9.35
N VAL A 94 2.42 -6.55 9.15
CA VAL A 94 1.43 -5.71 9.82
C VAL A 94 0.44 -5.23 8.77
N LYS A 95 -0.85 -5.42 9.04
CA LYS A 95 -1.95 -4.87 8.26
C LYS A 95 -2.42 -3.58 8.91
N TYR A 96 -2.39 -2.50 8.16
CA TYR A 96 -3.00 -1.23 8.56
C TYR A 96 -4.49 -1.23 8.21
N ARG A 97 -5.27 -0.45 8.96
CA ARG A 97 -6.69 -0.25 8.64
C ARG A 97 -6.85 0.51 7.32
N ASN A 98 -7.98 0.28 6.66
CA ASN A 98 -8.22 0.79 5.30
C ASN A 98 -8.02 2.30 5.13
N TYR A 99 -8.42 3.12 6.10
CA TYR A 99 -8.26 4.58 5.98
C TYR A 99 -6.80 5.04 5.95
N SER A 100 -5.87 4.24 6.51
CA SER A 100 -4.44 4.55 6.49
C SER A 100 -3.82 4.44 5.11
N ALA A 101 -4.46 3.77 4.13
CA ALA A 101 -3.96 3.74 2.74
C ALA A 101 -3.93 5.13 2.09
N ILE A 102 -4.82 6.03 2.51
CA ILE A 102 -4.88 7.40 1.97
C ILE A 102 -3.85 8.31 2.64
N ASP A 103 -3.40 7.99 3.86
CA ASP A 103 -2.38 8.78 4.54
C ASP A 103 -1.03 8.76 3.79
N GLU A 104 -0.77 7.73 2.98
CA GLU A 104 0.40 7.68 2.08
C GLU A 104 0.23 8.57 0.83
N CYS A 105 -0.96 9.11 0.57
CA CYS A 105 -1.25 9.98 -0.57
C CYS A 105 -1.26 11.45 -0.16
N ASP A 106 -0.42 12.25 -0.81
CA ASP A 106 -0.27 13.68 -0.52
C ASP A 106 -1.39 14.55 -1.11
N CYS A 107 -2.10 14.08 -2.14
CA CYS A 107 -3.20 14.83 -2.74
C CYS A 107 -4.24 13.98 -3.49
N LEU A 108 -5.48 14.48 -3.54
CA LEU A 108 -6.56 13.96 -4.37
C LEU A 108 -6.78 14.87 -5.59
N ILE A 109 -6.53 14.33 -6.78
CA ILE A 109 -6.67 15.05 -8.06
C ILE A 109 -7.94 14.57 -8.76
N TYR A 110 -8.86 15.47 -9.06
CA TYR A 110 -10.02 15.16 -9.89
C TYR A 110 -9.73 15.43 -11.37
N ASP A 111 -9.77 14.37 -12.18
CA ASP A 111 -9.58 14.44 -13.63
C ASP A 111 -10.91 14.63 -14.34
N LYS A 112 -11.15 15.87 -14.80
CA LYS A 112 -12.35 16.26 -15.54
C LYS A 112 -12.52 15.53 -16.87
N SER A 113 -11.44 15.01 -17.46
CA SER A 113 -11.49 14.32 -18.75
C SER A 113 -12.12 12.93 -18.64
N LYS A 114 -11.85 12.22 -17.53
CA LYS A 114 -12.41 10.91 -17.22
C LYS A 114 -13.56 10.94 -16.22
N LYS A 115 -13.72 12.05 -15.50
CA LYS A 115 -14.63 12.18 -14.35
C LYS A 115 -14.32 11.14 -13.27
N ASN A 116 -13.03 10.97 -13.00
CA ASN A 116 -12.48 10.05 -12.01
C ASN A 116 -11.30 10.73 -11.31
N TYR A 117 -10.63 10.01 -10.41
CA TYR A 117 -9.62 10.54 -9.51
C TYR A 117 -8.25 9.93 -9.74
N LEU A 118 -7.22 10.72 -9.46
CA LEU A 118 -5.86 10.24 -9.23
C LEU A 118 -5.50 10.54 -7.77
N LEU A 119 -4.85 9.57 -7.12
CA LEU A 119 -4.18 9.76 -5.83
C LEU A 119 -2.74 10.14 -6.10
N GLY A 120 -2.38 11.40 -5.84
CA GLY A 120 -1.03 11.91 -6.04
C GLY A 120 -0.16 11.76 -4.80
N PHE A 121 1.12 11.48 -5.00
CA PHE A 121 2.10 11.31 -3.93
C PHE A 121 3.51 11.73 -4.38
N SER A 122 4.40 11.92 -3.42
CA SER A 122 5.82 12.16 -3.66
C SER A 122 6.58 10.84 -3.85
N ASN A 123 6.99 10.54 -5.08
CA ASN A 123 7.78 9.35 -5.38
C ASN A 123 9.20 9.41 -4.80
N THR A 124 9.74 10.61 -4.59
CA THR A 124 11.14 10.81 -4.17
C THR A 124 11.31 11.49 -2.80
N GLY A 125 10.21 11.76 -2.08
CA GLY A 125 10.23 12.44 -0.77
C GLY A 125 10.53 13.95 -0.87
N TRP A 126 10.39 14.56 -2.04
CA TRP A 126 10.45 16.00 -2.24
C TRP A 126 9.05 16.61 -2.14
N ALA A 127 8.94 17.91 -1.86
CA ALA A 127 7.64 18.61 -1.72
C ALA A 127 6.86 18.80 -3.05
N ARG A 128 7.04 17.89 -4.03
CA ARG A 128 6.35 17.89 -5.31
C ARG A 128 5.58 16.59 -5.46
N ILE A 129 4.45 16.67 -6.14
CA ILE A 129 3.68 15.50 -6.55
C ILE A 129 4.27 15.02 -7.88
N ASP A 130 5.04 13.94 -7.82
CA ASP A 130 5.69 13.34 -9.00
C ASP A 130 5.35 11.85 -9.23
N GLY A 131 4.47 11.29 -8.39
CA GLY A 131 3.82 9.99 -8.57
C GLY A 131 2.30 10.12 -8.47
N ALA A 132 1.58 9.18 -9.11
CA ALA A 132 0.15 9.05 -8.91
C ALA A 132 -0.37 7.62 -9.15
N ILE A 133 -1.49 7.30 -8.49
CA ILE A 133 -2.34 6.15 -8.79
C ILE A 133 -3.57 6.65 -9.56
N ASP A 134 -3.82 6.13 -10.76
CA ASP A 134 -4.99 6.47 -11.57
C ASP A 134 -6.12 5.46 -11.32
N LEU A 135 -7.14 5.88 -10.58
CA LEU A 135 -8.23 5.00 -10.12
C LEU A 135 -9.17 4.57 -11.25
N GLU A 136 -9.12 5.24 -12.40
CA GLU A 136 -9.84 4.80 -13.61
C GLU A 136 -9.22 3.54 -14.21
N THR A 137 -7.89 3.42 -14.17
CA THR A 137 -7.17 2.36 -14.88
C THR A 137 -6.48 1.37 -13.96
N GLY A 138 -6.42 1.65 -12.66
CA GLY A 138 -5.67 0.85 -11.69
C GLY A 138 -4.17 0.94 -11.87
N THR A 139 -3.66 1.98 -12.54
CA THR A 139 -2.23 2.11 -12.81
C THR A 139 -1.53 2.98 -11.79
N VAL A 140 -0.27 2.67 -11.51
CA VAL A 140 0.66 3.52 -10.74
C VAL A 140 1.73 4.03 -11.68
N GLY A 141 2.08 5.31 -11.59
CA GLY A 141 3.00 5.92 -12.53
C GLY A 141 3.51 7.29 -12.13
N TYR A 142 4.30 7.87 -13.02
CA TYR A 142 4.85 9.21 -12.83
C TYR A 142 3.79 10.27 -13.17
N TYR A 143 3.78 11.34 -12.40
CA TYR A 143 2.93 12.50 -12.65
C TYR A 143 3.76 13.76 -12.84
N ASN A 144 3.44 14.55 -13.86
CA ASN A 144 3.99 15.89 -14.07
C ASN A 144 2.90 16.91 -13.76
N ASP A 145 3.01 17.54 -12.61
CA ASP A 145 2.06 18.51 -12.07
C ASP A 145 2.02 19.84 -12.84
N GLN A 146 3.10 20.19 -13.55
CA GLN A 146 3.17 21.41 -14.36
C GLN A 146 2.36 21.28 -15.66
N GLU A 147 2.38 20.09 -16.26
CA GLU A 147 1.75 19.82 -17.55
C GLU A 147 0.49 18.94 -17.44
N ASN A 148 0.16 18.44 -16.25
CA ASN A 148 -0.91 17.47 -15.98
C ASN A 148 -0.78 16.22 -16.84
N ILE A 149 0.44 15.69 -16.94
CA ILE A 149 0.75 14.49 -17.72
C ILE A 149 0.97 13.32 -16.76
N TYR A 150 0.26 12.23 -17.03
CA TYR A 150 0.41 10.97 -16.31
C TYR A 150 1.03 9.92 -17.22
N THR A 151 2.06 9.24 -16.74
CA THR A 151 2.76 8.18 -17.48
C THR A 151 2.72 6.89 -16.66
N PRO A 152 1.87 5.91 -17.03
CA PRO A 152 1.70 4.68 -16.27
C PRO A 152 2.97 3.81 -16.32
N VAL A 153 3.26 3.13 -15.20
CA VAL A 153 4.45 2.27 -15.07
C VAL A 153 4.10 0.84 -14.65
N GLY A 154 3.06 0.66 -13.85
CA GLY A 154 2.55 -0.66 -13.47
C GLY A 154 1.06 -0.65 -13.13
N TYR A 155 0.50 -1.84 -12.92
CA TYR A 155 -0.87 -2.02 -12.45
C TYR A 155 -0.87 -2.43 -10.98
N LEU A 156 -1.83 -1.93 -10.22
CA LEU A 156 -2.22 -2.52 -8.93
C LEU A 156 -2.92 -3.86 -9.15
N HIS A 157 -2.95 -4.68 -8.10
CA HIS A 157 -3.87 -5.80 -7.99
C HIS A 157 -5.32 -5.28 -7.90
N ASP A 158 -6.28 -6.01 -8.49
CA ASP A 158 -7.68 -5.57 -8.57
C ASP A 158 -8.28 -5.30 -7.18
N ASP A 159 -7.94 -6.10 -6.17
CA ASP A 159 -8.42 -5.94 -4.80
C ASP A 159 -7.98 -4.60 -4.16
N ASP A 160 -6.74 -4.15 -4.42
CA ASP A 160 -6.27 -2.86 -3.92
C ASP A 160 -6.98 -1.70 -4.62
N LEU A 161 -7.25 -1.82 -5.92
CA LEU A 161 -7.99 -0.83 -6.68
C LEU A 161 -9.44 -0.70 -6.18
N ASP A 162 -10.11 -1.83 -5.95
CA ASP A 162 -11.48 -1.88 -5.43
C ASP A 162 -11.55 -1.24 -4.05
N MET A 163 -10.57 -1.55 -3.18
CA MET A 163 -10.45 -0.93 -1.87
C MET A 163 -10.28 0.59 -1.96
N LEU A 164 -9.32 1.08 -2.76
CA LEU A 164 -9.08 2.52 -2.90
C LEU A 164 -10.32 3.25 -3.43
N ASN A 165 -10.99 2.68 -4.44
CA ASN A 165 -12.25 3.24 -4.95
C ASN A 165 -13.35 3.27 -3.89
N GLY A 166 -13.43 2.23 -3.04
CA GLY A 166 -14.34 2.21 -1.89
C GLY A 166 -14.07 3.36 -0.93
N ILE A 167 -12.80 3.61 -0.57
CA ILE A 167 -12.44 4.70 0.34
C ILE A 167 -12.81 6.07 -0.27
N ILE A 168 -12.53 6.31 -1.56
CA ILE A 168 -12.92 7.57 -2.21
C ILE A 168 -14.45 7.81 -2.20
N GLN A 169 -15.25 6.74 -2.28
CA GLN A 169 -16.71 6.84 -2.31
C GLN A 169 -17.32 6.96 -0.91
N ASP A 170 -16.76 6.24 0.05
CA ASP A 170 -17.28 6.15 1.42
C ASP A 170 -16.85 7.33 2.29
N PHE A 171 -15.72 7.97 1.96
CA PHE A 171 -15.18 9.11 2.69
C PHE A 171 -15.35 10.40 1.86
N ASP A 172 -15.85 11.46 2.51
CA ASP A 172 -15.97 12.79 1.91
C ASP A 172 -14.60 13.49 1.87
N LEU A 173 -13.74 13.03 0.96
CA LEU A 173 -12.38 13.54 0.81
C LEU A 173 -12.39 14.84 0.01
N SER A 174 -11.66 15.83 0.50
CA SER A 174 -11.50 17.09 -0.21
C SER A 174 -10.67 16.90 -1.48
N ILE A 175 -11.16 17.46 -2.59
CA ILE A 175 -10.37 17.55 -3.83
C ILE A 175 -9.36 18.68 -3.67
N ASP A 176 -8.07 18.34 -3.76
CA ASP A 176 -6.98 19.33 -3.68
C ASP A 176 -6.78 20.05 -5.01
N TYR A 177 -6.98 19.33 -6.12
CA TYR A 177 -6.70 19.85 -7.45
C TYR A 177 -7.64 19.29 -8.52
N GLU A 178 -8.10 20.17 -9.42
CA GLU A 178 -8.97 19.80 -10.53
C GLU A 178 -8.33 20.15 -11.89
N CYS A 179 -8.05 19.14 -12.72
CA CYS A 179 -7.47 19.34 -14.04
C CYS A 179 -8.02 18.37 -15.09
N SER A 180 -7.48 18.43 -16.31
CA SER A 180 -7.71 17.40 -17.32
C SER A 180 -6.39 16.69 -17.53
N VAL A 181 -6.31 15.42 -17.14
CA VAL A 181 -5.05 14.66 -17.15
C VAL A 181 -4.81 14.05 -18.53
N LYS A 182 -3.66 14.35 -19.12
CA LYS A 182 -3.19 13.69 -20.35
C LYS A 182 -2.42 12.44 -19.96
N ARG A 183 -2.90 11.27 -20.41
CA ARG A 183 -2.21 10.00 -20.20
C ARG A 183 -1.29 9.71 -21.37
N GLU A 184 -0.02 9.48 -21.08
CA GLU A 184 0.91 8.87 -22.05
C GLU A 184 0.61 7.38 -22.15
N LYS A 185 0.96 6.78 -23.29
CA LYS A 185 0.52 5.44 -23.75
C LYS A 185 0.22 4.45 -22.61
N GLU A 186 -0.97 3.84 -22.67
CA GLU A 186 -1.35 2.72 -21.81
C GLU A 186 -0.33 1.59 -21.92
N LEU A 187 -0.02 0.97 -20.77
CA LEU A 187 0.74 -0.27 -20.74
C LEU A 187 -0.05 -1.34 -21.49
N VAL A 188 0.61 -2.09 -22.38
CA VAL A 188 -0.07 -3.17 -23.10
C VAL A 188 -0.19 -4.37 -22.14
N PRO A 189 -1.40 -4.90 -21.89
CA PRO A 189 -1.63 -6.01 -20.96
C PRO A 189 -1.15 -7.39 -21.42
#